data_AF-A0A7S2LW17-F1
#
_entry.id   AF-A0A7S2LW17-F1
#
_cell.length_a   1.000
_cell.length_b   1.000
_cell.length_c   1.000
_cell.angle_alpha   90.00
_cell.angle_beta   90.00
_cell.angle_gamma   90.00
#
_symmetry.space_group_name_H-M   'P 1'
#
loop_
_entity.id
_entity.type
_entity.pdbx_description
1 polymer ?
#
loop_
_entity_poly.entity_id
_entity_poly.type
_entity_poly.pdbx_seq_one_letter_code
_entity_poly.pdbx_strand_id
1 'polypeptide(L)'
;AMICGTSGIGKSKLSQEFARSVNDDGRSIFLSGRFDRLESQPLHAISSAFDKYCAWVTMGDHSMAEKVSTALKENMGEEVACLVTVMPNLANILGDDFNSDQSNKNDDTAVDAQKGLRYLFCQFVDVISRCHEEPLILFLDDCQWIDNASVTLLNQILIMSDSAIRDRRFFFFGACRDDEMSESHPLNIMLTTMNS
;
A
#
# COMPACT_ATOMS: atom_id res chain seq x y z
N ALA A 1 13.75 -2.71 -3.71
CA ALA A 1 15.13 -2.60 -3.18
C ALA A 1 15.09 -2.51 -1.65
N MET A 2 16.12 -2.96 -0.93
CA MET A 2 16.18 -2.84 0.53
C MET A 2 17.39 -2.00 0.94
N ILE A 3 17.19 -1.08 1.88
CA ILE A 3 18.23 -0.26 2.50
C ILE A 3 18.40 -0.74 3.93
N CYS A 4 19.50 -1.43 4.21
CA CYS A 4 19.77 -1.94 5.55
C CYS A 4 21.04 -1.31 6.14
N GLY A 5 21.01 -1.11 7.45
CA GLY A 5 22.06 -0.39 8.18
C GLY A 5 21.74 -0.31 9.67
N THR A 6 22.71 0.05 10.50
CA THR A 6 22.52 0.20 11.95
C THR A 6 21.55 1.35 12.32
N SER A 7 21.01 1.32 13.54
CA SER A 7 20.18 2.41 14.06
C SER A 7 20.95 3.74 14.08
N GLY A 8 20.29 4.84 13.74
CA GLY A 8 20.89 6.18 13.76
C GLY A 8 21.77 6.54 12.54
N ILE A 9 21.98 5.64 11.58
CA ILE A 9 22.84 5.91 10.40
C ILE A 9 22.17 6.84 9.34
N GLY A 10 20.94 7.29 9.59
CA GLY A 10 20.24 8.24 8.72
C GLY A 10 19.34 7.62 7.64
N LYS A 11 18.92 6.34 7.75
CA LYS A 11 18.01 5.69 6.79
C LYS A 11 16.70 6.46 6.57
N SER A 12 16.05 6.90 7.64
CA SER A 12 14.83 7.71 7.54
C SER A 12 15.09 9.11 6.98
N LYS A 13 16.33 9.63 7.13
CA LYS A 13 16.73 10.91 6.50
C LYS A 13 16.97 10.71 5.00
N LEU A 14 17.61 9.63 4.60
CA LEU A 14 17.80 9.26 3.20
C LEU A 14 16.45 9.03 2.49
N SER A 15 15.50 8.37 3.15
CA SER A 15 14.16 8.19 2.58
C SER A 15 13.39 9.50 2.47
N GLN A 16 13.54 10.42 3.43
CA GLN A 16 12.96 11.76 3.35
C GLN A 16 13.58 12.59 2.22
N GLU A 17 14.90 12.55 2.05
CA GLU A 17 15.58 13.23 0.93
C GLU A 17 15.20 12.60 -0.42
N PHE A 18 15.06 11.27 -0.48
CA PHE A 18 14.56 10.59 -1.67
C PHE A 18 13.10 10.99 -1.96
N ALA A 19 12.22 10.94 -0.96
CA ALA A 19 10.83 11.37 -1.09
C ALA A 19 10.73 12.82 -1.58
N ARG A 20 11.57 13.71 -1.04
CA ARG A 20 11.65 15.11 -1.46
C ARG A 20 12.11 15.24 -2.91
N SER A 21 13.24 14.64 -3.27
CA SER A 21 13.77 14.66 -4.64
C SER A 21 12.77 14.11 -5.65
N VAL A 22 12.02 13.08 -5.26
CA VAL A 22 11.05 12.39 -6.11
C VAL A 22 9.77 13.22 -6.27
N ASN A 23 9.30 13.86 -5.21
CA ASN A 23 8.13 14.73 -5.25
C ASN A 23 8.42 16.06 -5.96
N ASP A 24 9.61 16.62 -5.80
CA ASP A 24 10.02 17.89 -6.42
C ASP A 24 10.09 17.79 -7.95
N ASP A 25 10.40 16.60 -8.48
CA ASP A 25 10.43 16.35 -9.91
C ASP A 25 9.02 16.14 -10.52
N GLY A 26 8.00 15.87 -9.70
CA GLY A 26 6.62 15.58 -10.16
C GLY A 26 6.50 14.33 -11.03
N ARG A 27 7.53 13.47 -11.07
CA ARG A 27 7.62 12.31 -11.97
C ARG A 27 7.15 11.00 -11.34
N SER A 28 6.70 11.01 -10.09
CA SER A 28 6.20 9.82 -9.39
C SER A 28 5.27 10.22 -8.25
N ILE A 29 4.49 9.25 -7.78
CA ILE A 29 3.65 9.37 -6.59
C ILE A 29 4.33 8.61 -5.45
N PHE A 30 4.81 9.34 -4.45
CA PHE A 30 5.53 8.76 -3.32
C PHE A 30 4.61 8.47 -2.14
N LEU A 31 4.57 7.20 -1.72
CA LEU A 31 3.79 6.71 -0.59
C LEU A 31 4.75 6.21 0.50
N SER A 32 4.45 6.52 1.76
CA SER A 32 5.29 6.09 2.89
C SER A 32 4.51 5.55 4.07
N GLY A 33 4.90 4.35 4.49
CA GLY A 33 4.44 3.68 5.71
C GLY A 33 5.61 3.40 6.66
N ARG A 34 5.30 3.13 7.93
CA ARG A 34 6.28 2.75 8.93
C ARG A 34 5.73 1.64 9.80
N PHE A 35 6.49 0.56 9.96
CA PHE A 35 6.14 -0.48 10.90
C PHE A 35 6.48 -0.05 12.33
N ASP A 36 5.64 -0.44 13.28
CA ASP A 36 5.88 -0.26 14.70
C ASP A 36 5.71 -1.62 15.38
N ARG A 37 6.67 -1.99 16.24
CA ARG A 37 6.65 -3.23 17.00
C ARG A 37 5.43 -3.34 17.91
N LEU A 38 4.92 -2.20 18.39
CA LEU A 38 3.76 -2.15 19.29
C LEU A 38 2.44 -2.23 18.53
N GLU A 39 2.45 -2.04 17.21
CA GLU A 39 1.24 -2.16 16.40
C GLU A 39 0.96 -3.64 16.11
N SER A 40 -0.30 -4.03 16.31
CA SER A 40 -0.75 -5.41 16.18
C SER A 40 -1.76 -5.58 15.05
N GLN A 41 -2.30 -4.48 14.51
CA GLN A 41 -3.18 -4.52 13.36
C GLN A 41 -2.41 -4.96 12.11
N PRO A 42 -2.80 -6.05 11.43
CA PRO A 42 -2.16 -6.46 10.20
C PRO A 42 -2.26 -5.38 9.13
N LEU A 43 -1.25 -5.28 8.25
CA LEU A 43 -1.21 -4.33 7.13
C LEU A 43 -1.10 -2.85 7.53
N HIS A 44 -0.96 -2.50 8.82
CA HIS A 44 -1.12 -1.11 9.28
C HIS A 44 -0.24 -0.11 8.52
N ALA A 45 1.03 -0.45 8.29
CA ALA A 45 1.98 0.45 7.63
C ALA A 45 1.61 0.69 6.16
N ILE A 46 1.14 -0.36 5.49
CA ILE A 46 0.72 -0.31 4.08
C ILE A 46 -0.60 0.45 3.98
N SER A 47 -1.61 0.07 4.76
CA SER A 47 -2.91 0.75 4.83
C SER A 47 -2.73 2.23 5.15
N SER A 48 -1.90 2.60 6.12
CA SER A 48 -1.60 4.00 6.44
C SER A 48 -0.96 4.76 5.27
N ALA A 49 -0.08 4.12 4.50
CA ALA A 49 0.54 4.76 3.33
C ALA A 49 -0.49 5.08 2.24
N PHE A 50 -1.39 4.14 1.96
CA PHE A 50 -2.44 4.32 0.95
C PHE A 50 -3.62 5.17 1.44
N ASP A 51 -3.89 5.21 2.75
CA ASP A 51 -4.86 6.12 3.33
C ASP A 51 -4.42 7.59 3.15
N LYS A 52 -3.12 7.87 3.33
CA LYS A 52 -2.54 9.19 3.02
C LYS A 52 -2.66 9.55 1.53
N TYR A 53 -2.51 8.57 0.64
CA TYR A 53 -2.78 8.77 -0.78
C TYR A 53 -4.24 9.16 -1.01
N CYS A 54 -5.19 8.49 -0.34
CA CYS A 54 -6.60 8.81 -0.48
C CYS A 54 -6.89 10.26 -0.06
N ALA A 55 -6.35 10.67 1.09
CA ALA A 55 -6.45 12.06 1.56
C ALA A 55 -5.84 13.06 0.55
N TRP A 56 -4.65 12.75 0.03
CA TRP A 56 -3.95 13.62 -0.92
C TRP A 56 -4.72 13.78 -2.24
N VAL A 57 -5.23 12.69 -2.82
CA VAL A 57 -6.02 12.73 -4.06
C VAL A 57 -7.27 13.60 -3.89
N THR A 58 -7.97 13.49 -2.76
CA THR A 58 -9.18 14.29 -2.52
C THR A 58 -8.88 15.77 -2.26
N MET A 59 -7.70 16.10 -1.72
CA MET A 59 -7.26 17.50 -1.55
C MET A 59 -6.76 18.15 -2.84
N GLY A 60 -6.40 17.33 -3.83
CA GLY A 60 -5.81 17.76 -5.09
C GLY A 60 -6.85 18.10 -6.16
N ASP A 61 -6.57 17.64 -7.38
CA ASP A 61 -7.45 17.85 -8.53
C ASP A 61 -8.73 17.01 -8.40
N HIS A 62 -9.88 17.68 -8.42
CA HIS A 62 -11.19 17.03 -8.39
C HIS A 62 -11.37 16.02 -9.53
N SER A 63 -10.77 16.28 -10.70
CA SER A 63 -10.83 15.37 -11.86
C SER A 63 -10.13 14.03 -11.58
N MET A 64 -9.04 14.06 -10.82
CA MET A 64 -8.32 12.85 -10.43
C MET A 64 -9.09 12.05 -9.38
N ALA A 65 -9.66 12.73 -8.38
CA ALA A 65 -10.50 12.08 -7.39
C ALA A 65 -11.71 11.38 -8.04
N GLU A 66 -12.38 12.04 -9.00
CA GLU A 66 -13.47 11.45 -9.77
C GLU A 66 -13.02 10.26 -10.62
N LYS A 67 -11.90 10.40 -11.34
CA LYS A 67 -11.31 9.30 -12.13
C LYS A 67 -11.04 8.06 -11.28
N VAL A 68 -10.41 8.25 -10.12
CA VAL A 68 -10.10 7.16 -9.18
C VAL A 68 -11.39 6.57 -8.61
N SER A 69 -12.36 7.41 -8.22
CA SER A 69 -13.67 6.96 -7.71
C SER A 69 -14.40 6.06 -8.69
N THR A 70 -14.53 6.51 -9.94
CA THR A 70 -15.19 5.75 -11.01
C THR A 70 -14.46 4.43 -11.26
N ALA A 71 -13.14 4.45 -11.41
CA ALA A 71 -12.37 3.25 -11.68
C ALA A 71 -12.47 2.23 -10.52
N LEU A 72 -12.48 2.69 -9.26
CA LEU A 72 -12.66 1.81 -8.11
C LEU A 72 -14.06 1.18 -8.09
N LYS A 73 -15.10 1.97 -8.31
CA LYS A 73 -16.49 1.48 -8.35
C LYS A 73 -16.70 0.47 -9.48
N GLU A 74 -16.12 0.71 -10.66
CA GLU A 74 -16.24 -0.21 -11.81
C GLU A 74 -15.52 -1.54 -11.60
N ASN A 75 -14.34 -1.52 -10.95
CA ASN A 75 -13.52 -2.74 -10.80
C ASN A 75 -13.84 -3.54 -9.53
N MET A 76 -14.33 -2.89 -8.48
CA MET A 76 -14.50 -3.48 -7.15
C MET A 76 -15.95 -3.46 -6.64
N GLY A 77 -16.83 -2.68 -7.28
CA GLY A 77 -18.23 -2.56 -6.87
C GLY A 77 -18.38 -2.16 -5.40
N GLU A 78 -19.31 -2.81 -4.70
CA GLU A 78 -19.57 -2.56 -3.27
C GLU A 78 -18.48 -3.12 -2.34
N GLU A 79 -17.64 -4.06 -2.80
CA GLU A 79 -16.62 -4.71 -1.96
C GLU A 79 -15.50 -3.74 -1.56
N VAL A 80 -15.34 -2.63 -2.28
CA VAL A 80 -14.40 -1.54 -1.92
C VAL A 80 -14.68 -0.97 -0.51
N ALA A 81 -15.90 -1.16 0.01
CA ALA A 81 -16.28 -0.79 1.37
C ALA A 81 -15.38 -1.40 2.44
N CYS A 82 -14.96 -2.65 2.25
CA CYS A 82 -14.13 -3.34 3.23
C CYS A 82 -12.79 -2.63 3.44
N LEU A 83 -12.27 -1.93 2.42
CA LEU A 83 -11.02 -1.18 2.52
C LEU A 83 -11.17 0.12 3.31
N VAL A 84 -12.37 0.70 3.43
CA VAL A 84 -12.61 1.90 4.24
C VAL A 84 -12.29 1.67 5.71
N THR A 85 -12.44 0.43 6.20
CA THR A 85 -12.13 0.06 7.59
C THR A 85 -10.64 0.23 7.95
N VAL A 86 -9.75 0.12 6.96
CA VAL A 86 -8.29 0.25 7.12
C VAL A 86 -7.72 1.50 6.45
N MET A 87 -8.47 2.12 5.54
CA MET A 87 -8.15 3.38 4.86
C MET A 87 -9.35 4.34 4.91
N PRO A 88 -9.63 4.98 6.05
CA PRO A 88 -10.82 5.79 6.23
C PRO A 88 -10.99 6.94 5.22
N ASN A 89 -9.88 7.53 4.74
CA ASN A 89 -9.94 8.61 3.74
C ASN A 89 -10.43 8.13 2.38
N LEU A 90 -10.46 6.82 2.12
CA LEU A 90 -11.06 6.25 0.92
C LEU A 90 -12.54 6.61 0.79
N ALA A 91 -13.26 6.75 1.90
CA ALA A 91 -14.66 7.16 1.89
C ALA A 91 -14.86 8.51 1.16
N ASN A 92 -13.90 9.43 1.29
CA ASN A 92 -13.95 10.74 0.64
C ASN A 92 -13.76 10.65 -0.88
N ILE A 93 -13.09 9.61 -1.38
CA ILE A 93 -12.99 9.32 -2.82
C ILE A 93 -14.30 8.69 -3.32
N LEU A 94 -14.86 7.77 -2.56
CA LEU A 94 -16.08 7.04 -2.95
C LEU A 94 -17.33 7.94 -2.95
N GLY A 95 -17.35 8.98 -2.11
CA GLY A 95 -18.43 9.97 -2.04
C GLY A 95 -19.59 9.54 -1.13
N ASP A 96 -20.54 10.45 -0.93
CA ASP A 96 -21.60 10.34 0.08
C ASP A 96 -22.54 9.14 -0.12
N ASP A 97 -22.82 8.76 -1.37
CA ASP A 97 -23.67 7.60 -1.69
C ASP A 97 -23.15 6.30 -1.07
N PHE A 98 -21.85 6.23 -0.81
CA PHE A 98 -21.19 5.07 -0.24
C PHE A 98 -21.26 5.04 1.30
N ASN A 99 -21.43 6.19 1.94
CA ASN A 99 -21.52 6.31 3.40
C ASN A 99 -22.89 5.89 3.95
N SER A 100 -23.94 5.95 3.13
CA SER A 100 -25.31 5.61 3.53
C SER A 100 -25.62 4.11 3.56
N ASP A 101 -24.91 3.28 2.79
CA ASP A 101 -25.23 1.84 2.60
C ASP A 101 -24.51 0.89 3.57
N GLN A 102 -23.55 1.38 4.36
CA GLN A 102 -22.75 0.53 5.25
C GLN A 102 -23.45 0.14 6.56
N SER A 103 -24.65 0.66 6.86
CA SER A 103 -25.33 0.40 8.14
C SER A 103 -25.96 -1.00 8.26
N ASN A 104 -25.88 -1.87 7.25
CA ASN A 104 -26.70 -3.10 7.16
C ASN A 104 -25.98 -4.40 6.77
N LYS A 105 -24.65 -4.46 6.71
CA LYS A 105 -23.95 -5.72 6.35
C LYS A 105 -23.36 -6.41 7.59
N ASN A 106 -24.01 -7.51 7.95
CA ASN A 106 -23.73 -8.35 9.11
C ASN A 106 -22.35 -9.04 9.04
N ASP A 107 -21.78 -9.22 10.23
CA ASP A 107 -20.74 -10.17 10.59
C ASP A 107 -20.92 -11.52 9.88
N ASP A 108 -19.97 -11.93 9.04
CA ASP A 108 -19.68 -13.35 8.89
C ASP A 108 -18.22 -13.63 8.47
N THR A 109 -17.60 -14.54 9.23
CA THR A 109 -16.28 -15.20 9.09
C THR A 109 -15.00 -14.33 8.96
N ALA A 110 -14.41 -14.00 10.11
CA ALA A 110 -13.13 -13.28 10.25
C ALA A 110 -11.93 -13.84 9.44
N VAL A 111 -11.92 -15.12 9.08
CA VAL A 111 -10.84 -15.75 8.29
C VAL A 111 -10.97 -15.48 6.78
N ASP A 112 -12.21 -15.38 6.28
CA ASP A 112 -12.46 -15.00 4.88
C ASP A 112 -12.32 -13.49 4.70
N ALA A 113 -12.67 -12.73 5.74
CA ALA A 113 -12.50 -11.28 5.76
C ALA A 113 -11.05 -10.83 5.52
N GLN A 114 -10.04 -11.48 6.12
CA GLN A 114 -8.64 -11.06 5.94
C GLN A 114 -8.06 -11.45 4.56
N LYS A 115 -8.47 -12.60 4.02
CA LYS A 115 -8.09 -13.00 2.65
C LYS A 115 -8.77 -12.11 1.61
N GLY A 116 -10.05 -11.81 1.81
CA GLY A 116 -10.81 -10.85 1.01
C GLY A 116 -10.18 -9.46 1.04
N LEU A 117 -9.87 -8.94 2.24
CA LEU A 117 -9.23 -7.63 2.41
C LEU A 117 -7.93 -7.54 1.62
N ARG A 118 -7.07 -8.55 1.69
CA ARG A 118 -5.79 -8.56 0.96
C ARG A 118 -5.99 -8.58 -0.55
N TYR A 119 -6.93 -9.39 -1.04
CA TYR A 119 -7.27 -9.43 -2.47
C TYR A 119 -7.80 -8.08 -2.97
N LEU A 120 -8.74 -7.47 -2.21
CA LEU A 120 -9.26 -6.14 -2.50
C LEU A 120 -8.15 -5.09 -2.49
N PHE A 121 -7.19 -5.20 -1.57
CA PHE A 121 -6.03 -4.31 -1.53
C PHE A 121 -5.17 -4.44 -2.80
N CYS A 122 -4.91 -5.66 -3.28
CA CYS A 122 -4.20 -5.87 -4.56
C CYS A 122 -4.92 -5.21 -5.75
N GLN A 123 -6.25 -5.35 -5.81
CA GLN A 123 -7.08 -4.71 -6.83
C GLN A 123 -7.06 -3.19 -6.71
N PHE A 124 -7.18 -2.66 -5.49
CA PHE A 124 -7.08 -1.22 -5.22
C PHE A 124 -5.78 -0.65 -5.76
N VAL A 125 -4.63 -1.27 -5.43
CA VAL A 125 -3.32 -0.85 -5.93
C VAL A 125 -3.25 -0.93 -7.45
N ASP A 126 -3.92 -1.89 -8.07
CA ASP A 126 -3.96 -2.05 -9.54
C ASP A 126 -4.70 -0.90 -10.21
N VAL A 127 -5.90 -0.62 -9.70
CA VAL A 127 -6.75 0.45 -10.19
C VAL A 127 -6.03 1.79 -10.11
N ILE A 128 -5.52 2.16 -8.93
CA ILE A 128 -4.86 3.46 -8.77
C ILE A 128 -3.57 3.54 -9.61
N SER A 129 -2.83 2.44 -9.78
CA SER A 129 -1.63 2.44 -10.63
C SER A 129 -1.95 2.73 -12.10
N ARG A 130 -3.16 2.42 -12.56
CA ARG A 130 -3.64 2.73 -13.92
C ARG A 130 -4.28 4.12 -14.03
N CYS A 131 -4.77 4.67 -12.92
CA CYS A 131 -5.32 6.03 -12.90
C CYS A 131 -4.23 7.10 -13.10
N HIS A 132 -2.98 6.78 -12.76
CA HIS A 132 -1.84 7.70 -12.84
C HIS A 132 -0.89 7.38 -13.99
N GLU A 133 -0.32 8.43 -14.57
CA GLU A 133 0.77 8.30 -15.56
C GLU A 133 2.14 8.13 -14.88
N GLU A 134 2.25 8.65 -13.68
CA GLU A 134 3.43 8.62 -12.87
C GLU A 134 3.54 7.28 -12.13
N PRO A 135 4.75 6.71 -11.98
CA PRO A 135 4.97 5.54 -11.14
C PRO A 135 4.54 5.77 -9.69
N LEU A 136 3.90 4.77 -9.09
CA LEU A 136 3.66 4.71 -7.66
C LEU A 136 4.87 4.08 -6.97
N ILE A 137 5.41 4.79 -5.99
CA ILE A 137 6.57 4.34 -5.23
C ILE A 137 6.17 4.18 -3.77
N LEU A 138 6.14 2.94 -3.28
CA LEU A 138 5.89 2.63 -1.88
C LEU A 138 7.20 2.46 -1.12
N PHE A 139 7.40 3.32 -0.12
CA PHE A 139 8.43 3.18 0.89
C PHE A 139 7.86 2.65 2.21
N LEU A 140 8.52 1.65 2.80
CA LEU A 140 8.20 1.17 4.15
C LEU A 140 9.44 1.27 5.05
N ASP A 141 9.32 1.99 6.16
CA ASP A 141 10.38 2.07 7.18
C ASP A 141 10.18 1.02 8.27
N ASP A 142 11.27 0.70 8.97
CA ASP A 142 11.35 -0.29 10.04
C ASP A 142 10.83 -1.69 9.64
N CYS A 143 11.13 -2.13 8.41
CA CYS A 143 10.69 -3.42 7.84
C CYS A 143 11.09 -4.66 8.65
N GLN A 144 11.99 -4.56 9.62
CA GLN A 144 12.24 -5.64 10.58
C GLN A 144 11.01 -6.01 11.43
N TRP A 145 10.02 -5.10 11.53
CA TRP A 145 8.76 -5.31 12.25
C TRP A 145 7.60 -5.65 11.31
N ILE A 146 7.89 -5.99 10.06
CA ILE A 146 6.85 -6.34 9.08
C ILE A 146 6.09 -7.60 9.51
N ASP A 147 4.77 -7.54 9.45
CA ASP A 147 3.91 -8.68 9.72
C ASP A 147 3.75 -9.60 8.48
N ASN A 148 3.36 -10.85 8.71
CA ASN A 148 3.22 -11.85 7.65
C ASN A 148 2.12 -11.49 6.62
N ALA A 149 1.06 -10.79 7.02
CA ALA A 149 0.03 -10.38 6.09
C ALA A 149 0.57 -9.30 5.14
N SER A 150 1.37 -8.37 5.66
CA SER A 150 2.07 -7.34 4.87
C SER A 150 3.06 -7.94 3.88
N VAL A 151 3.87 -8.91 4.30
CA VAL A 151 4.77 -9.64 3.38
C VAL A 151 3.98 -10.34 2.29
N THR A 152 2.89 -11.02 2.65
CA THR A 152 2.04 -11.72 1.67
C THR A 152 1.42 -10.75 0.67
N LEU A 153 0.91 -9.61 1.14
CA LEU A 153 0.32 -8.58 0.30
C LEU A 153 1.37 -7.99 -0.67
N LEU A 154 2.54 -7.59 -0.16
CA LEU A 154 3.62 -7.08 -1.00
C LEU A 154 4.06 -8.10 -2.05
N ASN A 155 4.19 -9.37 -1.66
CA ASN A 155 4.52 -10.44 -2.60
C ASN A 155 3.48 -10.56 -3.71
N GLN A 156 2.19 -10.50 -3.37
CA GLN A 156 1.10 -10.57 -4.34
C GLN A 156 1.09 -9.36 -5.27
N ILE A 157 1.23 -8.14 -4.74
CA ILE A 157 1.32 -6.92 -5.56
C ILE A 157 2.48 -7.02 -6.54
N LEU A 158 3.66 -7.45 -6.07
CA LEU A 158 4.87 -7.52 -6.88
C LEU A 158 4.83 -8.64 -7.94
N ILE A 159 4.35 -9.84 -7.61
CA ILE A 159 4.24 -10.97 -8.57
C ILE A 159 3.15 -10.71 -9.62
N MET A 160 2.02 -10.09 -9.25
CA MET A 160 0.97 -9.75 -10.21
C MET A 160 1.47 -8.77 -11.30
N SER A 161 2.53 -8.03 -11.02
CA SER A 161 3.19 -7.14 -11.99
C SER A 161 3.84 -7.91 -13.15
N ASP A 162 4.22 -9.18 -12.97
CA ASP A 162 5.12 -9.89 -13.88
C ASP A 162 4.38 -10.65 -15.01
N SER A 163 3.11 -11.03 -14.81
CA SER A 163 2.44 -12.02 -15.68
C SER A 163 1.31 -11.50 -16.59
N ALA A 164 0.86 -10.24 -16.48
CA ALA A 164 -0.23 -9.75 -17.34
C ALA A 164 -0.26 -8.25 -17.68
N ILE A 165 0.54 -7.40 -17.03
CA ILE A 165 0.39 -5.93 -17.15
C ILE A 165 1.78 -5.28 -17.24
N ARG A 166 2.32 -5.18 -18.46
CA ARG A 166 3.60 -4.48 -18.73
C ARG A 166 3.57 -2.98 -18.40
N ASP A 167 2.38 -2.41 -18.19
CA ASP A 167 2.19 -0.97 -17.94
C ASP A 167 2.06 -0.62 -16.45
N ARG A 168 2.19 -1.60 -15.53
CA ARG A 168 2.04 -1.33 -14.10
C ARG A 168 3.34 -0.74 -13.55
N ARG A 169 3.29 0.57 -13.27
CA ARG A 169 4.42 1.35 -12.76
C ARG A 169 4.41 1.39 -11.23
N PHE A 170 4.58 0.25 -10.57
CA PHE A 170 4.64 0.17 -9.11
C PHE A 170 6.04 -0.25 -8.63
N PHE A 171 6.63 0.53 -7.74
CA PHE A 171 7.95 0.26 -7.15
C PHE A 171 7.86 0.18 -5.64
N PHE A 172 8.57 -0.80 -5.08
CA PHE A 172 8.70 -0.95 -3.63
C PHE A 172 10.17 -0.83 -3.20
N PHE A 173 10.40 -0.09 -2.13
CA PHE A 173 11.63 -0.22 -1.36
C PHE A 173 11.39 -0.09 0.14
N GLY A 174 12.20 -0.80 0.91
CA GLY A 174 12.08 -0.84 2.37
C GLY A 174 13.38 -0.44 3.05
N ALA A 175 13.27 0.07 4.27
CA ALA A 175 14.42 0.26 5.16
C ALA A 175 14.36 -0.73 6.32
N CYS A 176 15.50 -1.34 6.63
CA CYS A 176 15.61 -2.36 7.67
C CYS A 176 16.88 -2.18 8.52
N ARG A 177 16.96 -2.88 9.66
CA ARG A 177 18.20 -2.98 10.44
C ARG A 177 18.91 -4.28 10.09
N ASP A 178 20.23 -4.20 9.88
CA ASP A 178 21.04 -5.34 9.45
C ASP A 178 21.02 -6.50 10.45
N ASP A 179 20.95 -6.18 11.74
CA ASP A 179 21.06 -7.12 12.86
C ASP A 179 19.74 -7.84 13.19
N GLU A 180 18.60 -7.37 12.67
CA GLU A 180 17.27 -7.90 12.99
C GLU A 180 16.65 -8.73 11.84
N MET A 181 17.40 -8.96 10.76
CA MET A 181 16.93 -9.61 9.53
C MET A 181 17.68 -10.91 9.24
N SER A 182 17.31 -11.98 9.97
CA SER A 182 17.86 -13.33 9.73
C SER A 182 17.49 -13.89 8.35
N GLU A 183 18.19 -14.93 7.89
CA GLU A 183 17.85 -15.65 6.64
C GLU A 183 16.41 -16.23 6.66
N SER A 184 15.90 -16.56 7.85
CA SER A 184 14.54 -17.04 8.08
C SER A 184 13.49 -15.92 8.14
N HIS A 185 13.89 -14.65 8.06
CA HIS A 185 12.95 -13.54 8.15
C HIS A 185 11.99 -13.55 6.94
N PRO A 186 10.66 -13.40 7.16
CA PRO A 186 9.66 -13.52 6.08
C PRO A 186 9.94 -12.64 4.85
N LEU A 187 10.44 -11.41 5.08
CA LEU A 187 10.81 -10.50 3.99
C LEU A 187 12.04 -10.98 3.19
N ASN A 188 13.02 -11.60 3.83
CA ASN A 188 14.20 -12.15 3.14
C ASN A 188 13.83 -13.36 2.28
N ILE A 189 12.94 -14.22 2.79
CA ILE A 189 12.40 -15.35 2.02
C ILE A 189 11.70 -14.83 0.75
N MET A 190 10.79 -13.86 0.91
CA MET A 190 10.07 -13.24 -0.21
C MET A 190 11.04 -12.67 -1.26
N LEU A 191 12.02 -11.87 -0.85
CA LEU A 191 12.97 -11.24 -1.77
C LEU A 191 13.87 -12.26 -2.50
N THR A 192 14.24 -13.35 -1.82
CA THR A 192 15.06 -14.41 -2.45
C THR A 192 14.26 -15.16 -3.50
N THR A 193 13.00 -15.49 -3.21
CA THR A 193 12.10 -16.17 -4.17
C THR A 193 11.84 -15.33 -5.42
N MET A 194 11.78 -14.00 -5.32
CA MET A 194 11.59 -13.11 -6.48
C MET A 194 12.82 -13.00 -7.38
N ASN A 195 14.03 -13.20 -6.83
CA ASN A 195 15.29 -13.11 -7.58
C ASN A 195 15.76 -14.46 -8.16
N SER A 196 14.98 -15.52 -7.94
CA SER A 196 15.28 -16.90 -8.38
C SER A 196 14.60 -17.21 -9.70
#